data_AF-A0AAV4GUX6-F1
#
_entry.id   AF-A0AAV4GUX6-F1
#
_cell.length_a   1.000
_cell.length_b   1.000
_cell.length_c   1.000
_cell.angle_alpha   90.00
_cell.angle_beta   90.00
_cell.angle_gamma   90.00
#
_symmetry.space_group_name_H-M   'P 1'
#
loop_
_entity.id
_entity.type
_entity.pdbx_description
1 polymer ?
#
loop_
_entity_poly.entity_id
_entity_poly.type
_entity_poly.pdbx_seq_one_letter_code
_entity_poly.pdbx_strand_id
1 'polypeptide(L)'
;MLNSSRSRVCSLSKLLTQQLQQRLLPTVTAARTATSDVKPFHYQDILELQSKHDVPYKKLSGDFVSTIDVKGHKVLTVAPEALTLIAEQAMIDIAHLLRPAHLQQLAKILTDPDASSNDKFVALELLKNANVAAGMVLPGCQDTGTAICMGKKGQYVWTEGDDAEAISRGIYNTYVRKNLRYSQVAPLDMYTEANTRTNLPAQIEIYSTPSSQYDFLFIAKDTGNSCLPTLPLSSCDWRNLSGVHLENCQTGINQVPGQSSHIRELKSFLNDMEILTVTSSPNFPQSNGMAESAVKVAKKILQQEDPSLALMNYRATPHSATKVSPAEALMNRKIRTQVPVMESNLEPSSTLHYKIADNDKISKIKAKHQYDKHHGAITPLSTLSPGNQVHLKDDKTNKWTTQGTVVASDPRNRTYLVNTPPGVLRRNRRHLLSNENKVPEEPNESIQEQSQMQDEGPERVANPAEPVSRSRDAPHIPNASCPPTSPARMNTRARRGYIAPKPARYKEEE
;
A
#
# COMPACT_ATOMS: atom_id res chain seq x y z
N MET A 1 43.22 -0.09 -85.15
CA MET A 1 43.47 -1.23 -84.24
C MET A 1 43.51 -0.76 -82.78
N LEU A 2 42.37 -0.56 -82.13
CA LEU A 2 42.29 -0.17 -80.70
C LEU A 2 40.92 -0.52 -80.07
N ASN A 3 40.29 -1.62 -80.52
CA ASN A 3 38.97 -2.07 -80.03
C ASN A 3 38.96 -3.55 -79.56
N SER A 4 40.10 -4.08 -79.11
CA SER A 4 40.22 -5.48 -78.65
C SER A 4 40.65 -5.63 -77.17
N SER A 5 41.03 -4.54 -76.50
CA SER A 5 41.62 -4.57 -75.15
C SER A 5 40.66 -4.18 -74.01
N ARG A 6 39.40 -3.79 -74.29
CA ARG A 6 38.42 -3.42 -73.24
C ARG A 6 37.45 -4.54 -72.83
N SER A 7 37.27 -5.60 -73.61
CA SER A 7 36.31 -6.68 -73.25
C SER A 7 36.89 -7.76 -72.34
N ARG A 8 38.22 -7.92 -72.27
CA ARG A 8 38.87 -8.95 -71.42
C ARG A 8 39.09 -8.52 -69.96
N VAL A 9 39.09 -7.22 -69.66
CA VAL A 9 39.26 -6.70 -68.28
C VAL A 9 37.94 -6.73 -67.49
N CYS A 10 36.80 -6.72 -68.18
CA CYS A 10 35.47 -6.68 -67.55
C CYS A 10 34.94 -8.09 -67.18
N SER A 11 35.45 -9.17 -67.79
CA SER A 11 35.07 -10.55 -67.43
C SER A 11 35.88 -11.11 -66.26
N LEU A 12 37.16 -10.74 -66.15
CA LEU A 12 38.03 -11.16 -65.04
C LEU A 12 37.65 -10.51 -63.70
N SER A 13 37.18 -9.25 -63.70
CA SER A 13 36.67 -8.58 -62.49
C SER A 13 35.37 -9.20 -61.98
N LYS A 14 34.47 -9.63 -62.88
CA LYS A 14 33.23 -10.31 -62.48
C LYS A 14 33.47 -11.72 -61.92
N LEU A 15 34.43 -12.48 -62.47
CA LEU A 15 34.75 -13.82 -61.94
C LEU A 15 35.45 -13.77 -60.57
N LEU A 16 36.35 -12.81 -60.35
CA LEU A 16 37.02 -12.62 -59.06
C LEU A 16 36.05 -12.14 -57.96
N THR A 17 35.07 -11.31 -58.31
CA THR A 17 34.05 -10.85 -57.34
C THR A 17 33.11 -11.98 -56.93
N GLN A 18 32.79 -12.91 -57.84
CA GLN A 18 31.90 -14.04 -57.57
C GLN A 18 32.59 -15.16 -56.76
N GLN A 19 33.90 -15.36 -56.92
CA GLN A 19 34.67 -16.31 -56.11
C GLN A 19 35.06 -15.78 -54.72
N LEU A 20 35.14 -14.46 -54.52
CA LEU A 20 35.40 -13.86 -53.20
C LEU A 20 34.13 -13.77 -52.32
N GLN A 21 32.94 -13.71 -52.90
CA GLN A 21 31.67 -13.71 -52.15
C GLN A 21 31.26 -15.07 -51.57
N GLN A 22 31.86 -16.18 -52.01
CA GLN A 22 31.57 -17.53 -51.48
C GLN A 22 32.50 -18.00 -50.36
N ARG A 23 33.51 -17.20 -49.96
CA ARG A 23 34.50 -17.56 -48.91
C ARG A 23 34.40 -16.75 -47.62
N LEU A 24 33.39 -15.90 -47.45
CA LEU A 24 33.17 -15.08 -46.25
C LEU A 24 31.72 -15.19 -45.76
N LEU A 25 31.30 -16.41 -45.44
CA LEU A 25 30.15 -16.63 -44.55
C LEU A 25 30.72 -17.17 -43.24
N PRO A 26 30.82 -16.36 -42.16
CA PRO A 26 30.97 -16.94 -40.85
C PRO A 26 29.72 -17.76 -40.57
N THR A 27 29.91 -19.05 -40.28
CA THR A 27 28.90 -19.94 -39.70
C THR A 27 28.48 -19.36 -38.35
N VAL A 28 27.53 -18.43 -38.38
CA VAL A 28 26.77 -18.04 -37.20
C VAL A 28 26.00 -19.28 -36.80
N THR A 29 26.55 -20.01 -35.84
CA THR A 29 25.79 -20.99 -35.06
C THR A 29 24.65 -20.19 -34.45
N ALA A 30 23.45 -20.34 -35.00
CA ALA A 30 22.26 -19.72 -34.46
C ALA A 30 22.11 -20.26 -33.04
N ALA A 31 22.56 -19.47 -32.06
CA ALA A 31 22.17 -19.66 -30.68
C ALA A 31 20.64 -19.70 -30.71
N ARG A 32 20.07 -20.86 -30.34
CA ARG A 32 18.64 -20.98 -30.07
C ARG A 32 18.32 -20.01 -28.94
N THR A 33 18.02 -18.76 -29.28
CA THR A 33 17.21 -17.89 -28.43
C THR A 33 15.95 -18.69 -28.15
N ALA A 34 15.79 -19.12 -26.90
CA ALA A 34 14.52 -19.62 -26.42
C ALA A 34 13.50 -18.51 -26.71
N THR A 35 12.74 -18.65 -27.79
CA THR A 35 11.58 -17.83 -28.06
C THR A 35 10.67 -18.08 -26.89
N SER A 36 10.65 -17.16 -25.91
CA SER A 36 9.62 -17.14 -24.88
C SER A 36 8.30 -17.22 -25.62
N ASP A 37 7.58 -18.32 -25.43
CA ASP A 37 6.30 -18.58 -26.07
C ASP A 37 5.37 -17.40 -25.75
N VAL A 38 5.24 -16.46 -26.69
CA VAL A 38 4.52 -15.22 -26.46
C VAL A 38 3.06 -15.60 -26.39
N LYS A 39 2.48 -15.52 -25.19
CA LYS A 39 1.05 -15.80 -25.01
C LYS A 39 0.24 -14.92 -25.96
N PRO A 40 -0.79 -15.47 -26.63
CA PRO A 40 -1.66 -14.67 -27.48
C PRO A 40 -2.30 -13.55 -26.66
N PHE A 41 -2.50 -12.40 -27.31
CA PHE A 41 -3.16 -11.27 -26.68
C PHE A 41 -4.58 -11.66 -26.24
N HIS A 42 -4.87 -11.42 -24.96
CA HIS A 42 -6.19 -11.60 -24.38
C HIS A 42 -6.55 -10.32 -23.63
N TYR A 43 -7.49 -9.54 -24.17
CA TYR A 43 -8.05 -8.40 -23.47
C TYR A 43 -8.92 -8.91 -22.31
N GLN A 44 -8.70 -8.38 -21.11
CA GLN A 44 -9.53 -8.63 -19.95
C GLN A 44 -9.81 -7.29 -19.27
N ASP A 45 -11.08 -7.04 -18.94
CA ASP A 45 -11.43 -5.87 -18.15
C ASP A 45 -10.89 -6.04 -16.72
N ILE A 46 -10.47 -4.94 -16.09
CA ILE A 46 -9.99 -4.95 -14.71
C ILE A 46 -11.13 -5.33 -13.76
N LEU A 47 -12.36 -4.92 -14.09
CA LEU A 47 -13.55 -5.12 -13.27
C LEU A 47 -14.62 -5.90 -14.02
N GLU A 48 -14.49 -7.22 -14.03
CA GLU A 48 -15.53 -8.12 -14.54
C GLU A 48 -16.66 -8.26 -13.52
N LEU A 49 -17.80 -7.65 -13.80
CA LEU A 49 -19.00 -7.86 -13.01
C LEU A 49 -19.50 -9.30 -13.23
N GLN A 50 -19.38 -10.15 -12.20
CA GLN A 50 -19.76 -11.57 -12.27
C GLN A 50 -21.28 -11.80 -12.42
N SER A 51 -22.10 -10.79 -12.12
CA SER A 51 -23.56 -10.86 -12.30
C SER A 51 -24.16 -9.48 -12.54
N LYS A 52 -25.27 -9.42 -13.27
CA LYS A 52 -26.11 -8.22 -13.31
C LYS A 52 -26.75 -8.06 -11.93
N HIS A 53 -26.48 -6.94 -11.26
CA HIS A 53 -27.16 -6.63 -10.01
C HIS A 53 -28.65 -6.43 -10.28
N ASP A 54 -29.50 -7.16 -9.57
CA ASP A 54 -30.95 -7.01 -9.60
C ASP A 54 -31.35 -5.79 -8.74
N VAL A 55 -31.17 -4.60 -9.30
CA VAL A 55 -31.62 -3.35 -8.70
C VAL A 55 -32.97 -2.99 -9.32
N PRO A 56 -34.04 -2.85 -8.53
CA PRO A 56 -35.33 -2.43 -9.07
C PRO A 56 -35.27 -0.96 -9.51
N TYR A 57 -35.73 -0.68 -10.73
CA TYR A 57 -35.77 0.67 -11.29
C TYR A 57 -37.21 1.20 -11.36
N LYS A 58 -37.39 2.48 -11.03
CA LYS A 58 -38.63 3.24 -11.25
C LYS A 58 -38.49 4.04 -12.54
N LYS A 59 -39.40 3.85 -13.49
CA LYS A 59 -39.47 4.66 -14.71
C LYS A 59 -39.95 6.07 -14.37
N LEU A 60 -39.23 7.10 -14.82
CA LEU A 60 -39.60 8.51 -14.63
C LEU A 60 -40.43 9.05 -15.79
N SER A 61 -39.87 9.04 -17.00
CA SER A 61 -40.54 9.44 -18.25
C SER A 61 -39.90 8.71 -19.44
N GLY A 62 -40.60 8.69 -20.58
CA GLY A 62 -40.06 8.27 -21.88
C GLY A 62 -40.05 9.37 -22.94
N ASP A 63 -40.41 10.62 -22.58
CA ASP A 63 -40.71 11.68 -23.56
C ASP A 63 -39.46 12.31 -24.16
N PHE A 64 -38.34 12.24 -23.43
CA PHE A 64 -37.07 12.89 -23.78
C PHE A 64 -36.07 11.97 -24.48
N VAL A 65 -36.53 10.79 -24.92
CA VAL A 65 -35.68 9.81 -25.58
C VAL A 65 -36.33 9.34 -26.88
N SER A 66 -35.52 9.20 -27.91
CA SER A 66 -35.94 8.68 -29.20
C SER A 66 -34.83 7.80 -29.78
N THR A 67 -35.07 7.22 -30.95
CA THR A 67 -34.10 6.34 -31.56
C THR A 67 -34.03 6.59 -33.05
N ILE A 68 -32.81 6.65 -33.57
CA ILE A 68 -32.53 6.86 -34.98
C ILE A 68 -31.62 5.75 -35.50
N ASP A 69 -31.77 5.39 -36.76
CA ASP A 69 -30.89 4.42 -37.43
C ASP A 69 -29.81 5.16 -38.21
N VAL A 70 -28.54 4.96 -37.85
CA VAL A 70 -27.39 5.61 -38.47
C VAL A 70 -26.39 4.54 -38.90
N LYS A 71 -26.15 4.44 -40.22
CA LYS A 71 -25.22 3.47 -40.81
C LYS A 71 -25.46 2.02 -40.35
N GLY A 72 -26.73 1.64 -40.15
CA GLY A 72 -27.12 0.31 -39.70
C GLY A 72 -27.03 0.07 -38.18
N HIS A 73 -26.69 1.11 -37.41
CA HIS A 73 -26.71 1.06 -35.95
C HIS A 73 -27.89 1.85 -35.40
N LYS A 74 -28.58 1.25 -34.43
CA LYS A 74 -29.67 1.87 -33.69
C LYS A 74 -29.10 2.76 -32.59
N VAL A 75 -29.21 4.08 -32.75
CA VAL A 75 -28.64 5.09 -31.84
C VAL A 75 -29.74 5.69 -30.97
N LEU A 76 -29.54 5.68 -29.66
CA LEU A 76 -30.40 6.32 -28.68
C LEU A 76 -30.09 7.82 -28.63
N THR A 77 -31.08 8.66 -28.94
CA THR A 77 -31.00 10.12 -28.80
C THR A 77 -31.66 10.53 -27.50
N VAL A 78 -30.94 11.28 -26.66
CA VAL A 78 -31.35 11.68 -25.31
C VAL A 78 -31.29 13.21 -25.21
N ALA A 79 -32.43 13.85 -24.95
CA ALA A 79 -32.48 15.29 -24.76
C ALA A 79 -31.88 15.71 -23.41
N PRO A 80 -31.28 16.91 -23.27
CA PRO A 80 -30.67 17.39 -22.02
C PRO A 80 -31.67 17.49 -20.86
N GLU A 81 -32.96 17.68 -21.14
CA GLU A 81 -34.04 17.64 -20.15
C GLU A 81 -34.14 16.29 -19.45
N ALA A 82 -33.81 15.18 -20.13
CA ALA A 82 -33.76 13.85 -19.52
C ALA A 82 -32.68 13.79 -18.43
N LEU A 83 -31.50 14.35 -18.71
CA LEU A 83 -30.37 14.40 -17.78
C LEU A 83 -30.67 15.30 -16.58
N THR A 84 -31.34 16.43 -16.84
CA THR A 84 -31.82 17.33 -15.79
C THR A 84 -32.84 16.62 -14.88
N LEU A 85 -33.83 15.95 -15.47
CA LEU A 85 -34.90 15.25 -14.76
C LEU A 85 -34.35 14.11 -13.89
N ILE A 86 -33.47 13.26 -14.45
CA ILE A 86 -32.92 12.13 -13.70
C ILE A 86 -32.02 12.59 -12.56
N ALA A 87 -31.21 13.62 -12.76
CA ALA A 87 -30.38 14.19 -11.71
C ALA A 87 -31.24 14.85 -10.61
N GLU A 88 -32.29 15.58 -10.99
CA GLU A 88 -33.21 16.21 -10.03
C GLU A 88 -33.91 15.15 -9.17
N GLN A 89 -34.50 14.13 -9.80
CA GLN A 89 -35.20 13.08 -9.06
C GLN A 89 -34.23 12.24 -8.21
N ALA A 90 -33.05 11.91 -8.71
CA ALA A 90 -32.07 11.11 -7.97
C ALA A 90 -31.62 11.84 -6.70
N MET A 91 -31.31 13.13 -6.78
CA MET A 91 -30.87 13.90 -5.61
C MET A 91 -32.00 14.12 -4.60
N ILE A 92 -33.25 14.24 -5.05
CA ILE A 92 -34.42 14.25 -4.15
C ILE A 92 -34.50 12.90 -3.41
N ASP A 93 -34.49 11.79 -4.13
CA ASP A 93 -34.70 10.47 -3.53
C ASP A 93 -33.55 10.11 -2.59
N ILE A 94 -32.28 10.39 -2.94
CA ILE A 94 -31.12 10.10 -2.09
C ILE A 94 -31.15 10.87 -0.77
N ALA A 95 -31.65 12.12 -0.77
CA ALA A 95 -31.71 12.93 0.44
C ALA A 95 -32.79 12.49 1.44
N HIS A 96 -33.78 11.72 0.98
CA HIS A 96 -34.98 11.39 1.76
C HIS A 96 -35.22 9.90 1.97
N LEU A 97 -34.69 9.05 1.09
CA LEU A 97 -34.91 7.61 1.07
C LEU A 97 -33.61 6.83 1.24
N LEU A 98 -33.74 5.64 1.81
CA LEU A 98 -32.63 4.70 2.01
C LEU A 98 -32.89 3.40 1.28
N ARG A 99 -31.81 2.69 0.91
CA ARG A 99 -31.93 1.37 0.28
C ARG A 99 -32.59 0.37 1.25
N PRO A 100 -33.50 -0.51 0.77
CA PRO A 100 -34.14 -1.51 1.63
C PRO A 100 -33.15 -2.38 2.41
N ALA A 101 -32.04 -2.77 1.78
CA ALA A 101 -30.99 -3.56 2.43
C ALA A 101 -30.36 -2.85 3.64
N HIS A 102 -30.20 -1.52 3.60
CA HIS A 102 -29.68 -0.74 4.71
C HIS A 102 -30.71 -0.64 5.84
N LEU A 103 -31.99 -0.38 5.52
CA LEU A 103 -33.07 -0.36 6.51
C LEU A 103 -33.22 -1.73 7.21
N GLN A 104 -33.08 -2.83 6.47
CA GLN A 104 -33.07 -4.18 7.03
C GLN A 104 -31.91 -4.40 8.01
N GLN A 105 -30.74 -3.83 7.76
CA GLN A 105 -29.60 -3.91 8.71
C GLN A 105 -29.94 -3.20 10.02
N LEU A 106 -30.50 -1.99 9.96
CA LEU A 106 -30.95 -1.28 11.16
C LEU A 106 -32.05 -2.04 11.90
N ALA A 107 -33.02 -2.61 11.18
CA ALA A 107 -34.09 -3.39 11.77
C ALA A 107 -33.57 -4.65 12.48
N LYS A 108 -32.56 -5.33 11.92
CA LYS A 108 -31.94 -6.52 12.53
C LYS A 108 -31.34 -6.22 13.91
N ILE A 109 -30.74 -5.04 14.11
CA ILE A 109 -30.15 -4.63 15.40
C ILE A 109 -31.22 -4.65 16.51
N LEU A 110 -32.46 -4.29 16.20
CA LEU A 110 -33.55 -4.26 17.19
C LEU A 110 -33.88 -5.65 17.75
N THR A 111 -33.78 -6.67 16.90
CA THR A 111 -34.11 -8.07 17.24
C THR A 111 -32.89 -8.89 17.67
N ASP A 112 -31.68 -8.35 17.52
CA ASP A 112 -30.45 -9.05 17.84
C ASP A 112 -30.30 -9.21 19.37
N PRO A 113 -30.18 -10.44 19.91
CA PRO A 113 -29.97 -10.66 21.33
C PRO A 113 -28.61 -10.14 21.82
N ASP A 114 -27.60 -10.07 20.95
CA ASP A 114 -26.24 -9.65 21.29
C ASP A 114 -26.05 -8.12 21.20
N ALA A 115 -27.00 -7.40 20.60
CA ALA A 115 -26.96 -5.94 20.50
C ALA A 115 -27.23 -5.26 21.85
N SER A 116 -26.42 -4.24 22.17
CA SER A 116 -26.58 -3.47 23.41
C SER A 116 -27.87 -2.65 23.42
N SER A 117 -28.27 -2.18 24.59
CA SER A 117 -29.41 -1.24 24.71
C SER A 117 -29.17 0.04 23.91
N ASN A 118 -27.92 0.50 23.83
CA ASN A 118 -27.56 1.70 23.08
C ASN A 118 -27.63 1.46 21.56
N ASP A 119 -27.19 0.31 21.08
CA ASP A 119 -27.30 -0.03 19.65
C ASP A 119 -28.76 -0.06 19.21
N LYS A 120 -29.63 -0.66 20.04
CA LYS A 120 -31.08 -0.70 19.80
C LYS A 120 -31.71 0.68 19.83
N PHE A 121 -31.29 1.52 20.79
CA PHE A 121 -31.74 2.91 20.87
C PHE A 121 -31.35 3.71 19.62
N VAL A 122 -30.08 3.65 19.21
CA VAL A 122 -29.58 4.37 18.02
C VAL A 122 -30.26 3.86 16.76
N ALA A 123 -30.37 2.54 16.57
CA ALA A 123 -31.05 1.97 15.42
C ALA A 123 -32.52 2.40 15.32
N LEU A 124 -33.23 2.46 16.46
CA LEU A 124 -34.61 2.93 16.52
C LEU A 124 -34.73 4.41 16.13
N GLU A 125 -33.86 5.28 16.64
CA GLU A 125 -33.87 6.71 16.29
C GLU A 125 -33.53 6.94 14.81
N LEU A 126 -32.59 6.17 14.25
CA LEU A 126 -32.28 6.22 12.81
C LEU A 126 -33.47 5.78 11.95
N LEU A 127 -34.21 4.74 12.37
CA LEU A 127 -35.42 4.30 11.66
C LEU A 127 -36.55 5.32 11.76
N LYS A 128 -36.74 5.97 12.92
CA LYS A 128 -37.70 7.08 13.06
C LYS A 128 -37.33 8.24 12.15
N ASN A 129 -36.05 8.61 12.11
CA ASN A 129 -35.55 9.66 11.24
C ASN A 129 -35.78 9.32 9.75
N ALA A 130 -35.50 8.08 9.34
CA ALA A 130 -35.78 7.62 7.97
C ALA A 130 -37.28 7.70 7.63
N ASN A 131 -38.16 7.37 8.57
CA ASN A 131 -39.61 7.48 8.38
C ASN A 131 -40.08 8.94 8.25
N VAL A 132 -39.49 9.87 9.02
CA VAL A 132 -39.77 11.31 8.88
C VAL A 132 -39.25 11.84 7.53
N ALA A 133 -38.03 11.46 7.15
CA ALA A 133 -37.40 11.90 5.90
C ALA A 133 -38.16 11.42 4.65
N ALA A 134 -38.74 10.22 4.70
CA ALA A 134 -39.58 9.68 3.62
C ALA A 134 -40.81 10.56 3.29
N GLY A 135 -41.17 11.52 4.15
CA GLY A 135 -42.16 12.55 3.86
C GLY A 135 -41.72 13.60 2.81
N MET A 136 -40.49 13.57 2.31
CA MET A 136 -39.96 14.45 1.24
C MET A 136 -39.92 15.95 1.58
N VAL A 137 -39.99 16.29 2.88
CA VAL A 137 -39.96 17.67 3.39
C VAL A 137 -38.64 17.98 4.09
N LEU A 138 -38.23 17.11 5.03
CA LEU A 138 -36.97 17.22 5.76
C LEU A 138 -36.01 16.14 5.25
N PRO A 139 -34.73 16.48 4.95
CA PRO A 139 -33.77 15.47 4.56
C PRO A 139 -33.40 14.57 5.74
N GLY A 140 -32.93 13.36 5.46
CA GLY A 140 -32.50 12.41 6.48
C GLY A 140 -31.25 12.85 7.26
N CYS A 141 -30.52 13.86 6.78
CA CYS A 141 -29.35 14.42 7.44
C CYS A 141 -29.28 15.94 7.17
N GLN A 142 -28.76 16.71 8.14
CA GLN A 142 -28.50 18.13 7.96
C GLN A 142 -27.37 18.41 6.96
N ASP A 143 -26.39 17.51 6.87
CA ASP A 143 -25.40 17.54 5.79
C ASP A 143 -25.95 16.75 4.60
N THR A 144 -26.50 17.47 3.63
CA THR A 144 -27.03 16.90 2.39
C THR A 144 -25.93 16.51 1.40
N GLY A 145 -24.66 16.78 1.74
CA GLY A 145 -23.49 16.27 1.05
C GLY A 145 -23.14 16.97 -0.26
N THR A 146 -21.96 16.61 -0.78
CA THR A 146 -21.51 16.93 -2.13
C THR A 146 -22.21 16.01 -3.12
N ALA A 147 -22.76 16.60 -4.19
CA ALA A 147 -23.36 15.84 -5.27
C ALA A 147 -22.28 15.26 -6.18
N ILE A 148 -22.29 13.94 -6.36
CA ILE A 148 -21.37 13.21 -7.24
C ILE A 148 -22.21 12.41 -8.24
N CYS A 149 -21.87 12.51 -9.52
CA CYS A 149 -22.50 11.78 -10.60
C CYS A 149 -21.44 11.02 -11.40
N MET A 150 -21.53 9.69 -11.39
CA MET A 150 -20.78 8.84 -12.30
C MET A 150 -21.70 8.38 -13.43
N GLY A 151 -21.46 8.86 -14.64
CA GLY A 151 -22.13 8.44 -15.87
C GLY A 151 -21.31 7.41 -16.65
N LYS A 152 -21.96 6.44 -17.28
CA LYS A 152 -21.38 5.55 -18.28
C LYS A 152 -22.19 5.69 -19.55
N LYS A 153 -21.66 6.45 -20.50
CA LYS A 153 -22.29 6.75 -21.78
C LYS A 153 -21.94 5.66 -22.78
N GLY A 154 -22.97 5.02 -23.33
CA GLY A 154 -22.83 4.07 -24.41
C GLY A 154 -22.37 4.72 -25.71
N GLN A 155 -21.58 4.00 -26.49
CA GLN A 155 -21.09 4.41 -27.81
C GLN A 155 -22.23 4.83 -28.75
N TYR A 156 -23.40 4.20 -28.62
CA TYR A 156 -24.59 4.49 -29.42
C TYR A 156 -25.60 5.36 -28.69
N VAL A 157 -25.16 6.20 -27.75
CA VAL A 157 -25.99 7.21 -27.07
C VAL A 157 -25.52 8.59 -27.46
N TRP A 158 -26.42 9.37 -28.06
CA TRP A 158 -26.19 10.76 -28.43
C TRP A 158 -27.01 11.68 -27.55
N THR A 159 -26.37 12.73 -27.06
CA THR A 159 -26.99 13.82 -26.30
C THR A 159 -26.74 15.12 -27.03
N GLU A 160 -27.62 16.08 -26.81
CA GLU A 160 -27.45 17.45 -27.31
C GLU A 160 -26.86 18.33 -26.20
N GLY A 161 -25.84 19.13 -26.54
CA GLY A 161 -25.21 20.06 -25.61
C GLY A 161 -24.18 19.42 -24.65
N ASP A 162 -23.99 20.06 -23.50
CA ASP A 162 -23.07 19.61 -22.45
C ASP A 162 -23.81 18.80 -21.38
N ASP A 163 -23.52 17.49 -21.33
CA ASP A 163 -24.09 16.56 -20.36
C ASP A 163 -23.85 17.03 -18.90
N ALA A 164 -22.66 17.57 -18.61
CA ALA A 164 -22.31 18.00 -17.27
C ALA A 164 -23.11 19.24 -16.84
N GLU A 165 -23.41 20.15 -17.78
CA GLU A 165 -24.28 21.30 -17.52
C GLU A 165 -25.71 20.84 -17.22
N ALA A 166 -26.27 19.93 -18.03
CA ALA A 166 -27.62 19.42 -17.84
C ALA A 166 -27.79 18.67 -16.51
N ILE A 167 -26.80 17.83 -16.14
CA ILE A 167 -26.77 17.16 -14.83
C ILE A 167 -26.66 18.18 -13.70
N SER A 168 -25.76 19.18 -13.83
CA SER A 168 -25.60 20.25 -12.84
C SER A 168 -26.87 21.07 -12.67
N ARG A 169 -27.65 21.27 -13.73
CA ARG A 169 -28.95 21.96 -13.68
C ARG A 169 -29.95 21.20 -12.83
N GLY A 170 -30.04 19.88 -12.98
CA GLY A 170 -30.95 19.04 -12.17
C GLY A 170 -30.56 19.03 -10.69
N ILE A 171 -29.26 18.98 -10.41
CA ILE A 171 -28.72 19.12 -9.05
C ILE A 171 -29.07 20.49 -8.47
N TYR A 172 -28.77 21.57 -9.20
CA TYR A 172 -29.12 22.93 -8.80
C TYR A 172 -30.62 23.08 -8.47
N ASN A 173 -31.49 22.61 -9.36
CA ASN A 173 -32.94 22.67 -9.15
C ASN A 173 -33.34 22.01 -7.83
N THR A 174 -32.78 20.84 -7.54
CA THR A 174 -33.06 20.11 -6.30
C THR A 174 -32.67 20.92 -5.08
N TYR A 175 -31.43 21.40 -5.02
CA TYR A 175 -30.91 22.12 -3.87
C TYR A 175 -31.60 23.47 -3.65
N VAL A 176 -32.03 24.13 -4.72
CA VAL A 176 -32.72 25.43 -4.63
C VAL A 176 -34.22 25.30 -4.30
N ARG A 177 -34.89 24.24 -4.78
CA ARG A 177 -36.34 24.06 -4.61
C ARG A 177 -36.72 23.25 -3.37
N LYS A 178 -35.78 22.51 -2.78
CA LYS A 178 -36.02 21.65 -1.61
C LYS A 178 -35.28 22.18 -0.38
N ASN A 179 -35.67 21.71 0.79
CA ASN A 179 -35.06 22.09 2.07
C ASN A 179 -33.71 21.38 2.30
N LEU A 180 -32.76 21.59 1.38
CA LEU A 180 -31.42 21.02 1.44
C LEU A 180 -30.38 22.09 1.79
N ARG A 181 -29.15 21.67 2.12
CA ARG A 181 -28.10 22.58 2.58
C ARG A 181 -27.07 22.87 1.48
N TYR A 182 -26.73 24.15 1.33
CA TYR A 182 -25.60 24.58 0.49
C TYR A 182 -24.28 24.42 1.26
N SER A 183 -23.55 23.36 0.94
CA SER A 183 -22.34 22.95 1.68
C SER A 183 -21.04 23.23 0.92
N GLN A 184 -21.10 23.51 -0.38
CA GLN A 184 -19.92 23.82 -1.19
C GLN A 184 -19.39 25.24 -0.93
N VAL A 185 -18.07 25.33 -0.79
CA VAL A 185 -17.33 26.56 -0.57
C VAL A 185 -16.31 26.70 -1.70
N ALA A 186 -16.38 27.80 -2.44
CA ALA A 186 -15.47 28.10 -3.53
C ALA A 186 -14.31 28.97 -3.02
N PRO A 187 -13.05 28.62 -3.36
CA PRO A 187 -11.90 29.46 -3.07
C PRO A 187 -11.89 30.67 -4.02
N LEU A 188 -11.88 31.88 -3.45
CA LEU A 188 -11.66 33.12 -4.21
C LEU A 188 -10.16 33.41 -4.35
N ASP A 189 -9.40 33.05 -3.32
CA ASP A 189 -7.95 32.99 -3.30
C ASP A 189 -7.51 31.84 -2.36
N MET A 190 -6.24 31.80 -1.96
CA MET A 190 -5.70 30.73 -1.09
C MET A 190 -6.37 30.66 0.29
N TYR A 191 -6.92 31.76 0.80
CA TYR A 191 -7.44 31.87 2.16
C TYR A 191 -8.89 32.35 2.21
N THR A 192 -9.32 33.11 1.21
CA THR A 192 -10.66 33.65 1.12
C THR A 192 -11.58 32.66 0.42
N GLU A 193 -12.68 32.37 1.07
CA GLU A 193 -13.64 31.37 0.67
C GLU A 193 -15.06 31.95 0.68
N ALA A 194 -15.88 31.54 -0.27
CA ALA A 194 -17.29 31.94 -0.33
C ALA A 194 -18.19 30.72 -0.59
N ASN A 195 -19.25 30.59 0.19
CA ASN A 195 -20.28 29.58 -0.09
C ASN A 195 -20.93 29.87 -1.44
N THR A 196 -21.09 28.85 -2.28
CA THR A 196 -21.65 29.00 -3.63
C THR A 196 -23.16 29.22 -3.65
N ARG A 197 -23.82 29.07 -2.48
CA ARG A 197 -25.26 29.26 -2.24
C ARG A 197 -26.18 28.38 -3.08
N THR A 198 -25.61 27.32 -3.67
CA THR A 198 -26.31 26.43 -4.61
C THR A 198 -25.92 24.97 -4.44
N ASN A 199 -24.93 24.69 -3.57
CA ASN A 199 -24.28 23.38 -3.43
C ASN A 199 -23.57 22.87 -4.69
N LEU A 200 -23.32 23.73 -5.67
CA LEU A 200 -22.43 23.46 -6.80
C LEU A 200 -21.00 23.95 -6.49
N PRO A 201 -19.95 23.44 -7.17
CA PRO A 201 -19.98 22.46 -8.26
C PRO A 201 -20.30 21.04 -7.78
N ALA A 202 -20.88 20.24 -8.68
CA ALA A 202 -20.98 18.79 -8.50
C ALA A 202 -19.72 18.12 -9.08
N GLN A 203 -19.34 16.96 -8.55
CA GLN A 203 -18.32 16.11 -9.17
C GLN A 203 -19.00 15.23 -10.22
N ILE A 204 -18.70 15.45 -11.50
CA ILE A 204 -19.33 14.73 -12.62
C ILE A 204 -18.25 14.03 -13.43
N GLU A 205 -18.34 12.71 -13.52
CA GLU A 205 -17.43 11.85 -14.27
C GLU A 205 -18.22 11.02 -15.27
N ILE A 206 -17.93 11.17 -16.56
CA ILE A 206 -18.64 10.46 -17.65
C ILE A 206 -17.65 9.55 -18.38
N TYR A 207 -17.86 8.25 -18.24
CA TYR A 207 -17.06 7.19 -18.86
C TYR A 207 -17.70 6.72 -20.17
N SER A 208 -16.87 6.31 -21.14
CA SER A 208 -17.34 5.74 -22.40
C SER A 208 -17.42 4.21 -22.32
N THR A 209 -18.49 3.62 -22.86
CA THR A 209 -18.69 2.16 -22.89
C THR A 209 -19.20 1.71 -24.27
N PRO A 210 -18.99 0.46 -24.68
CA PRO A 210 -19.48 -0.05 -25.97
C PRO A 210 -21.00 -0.33 -26.00
N SER A 211 -21.77 0.16 -25.01
CA SER A 211 -23.20 -0.12 -24.88
C SER A 211 -24.08 0.85 -25.71
N SER A 212 -25.39 0.59 -25.72
CA SER A 212 -26.42 1.52 -26.24
C SER A 212 -27.26 2.12 -25.10
N GLN A 213 -26.68 2.24 -23.91
CA GLN A 213 -27.35 2.72 -22.70
C GLN A 213 -26.55 3.84 -22.04
N TYR A 214 -27.22 4.68 -21.26
CA TYR A 214 -26.58 5.70 -20.45
C TYR A 214 -26.86 5.40 -18.98
N ASP A 215 -25.90 4.80 -18.30
CA ASP A 215 -26.05 4.38 -16.91
C ASP A 215 -25.51 5.45 -15.96
N PHE A 216 -26.19 5.67 -14.84
CA PHE A 216 -25.79 6.67 -13.85
C PHE A 216 -25.73 6.07 -12.44
N LEU A 217 -24.75 6.52 -11.68
CA LEU A 217 -24.68 6.37 -10.24
C LEU A 217 -24.59 7.77 -9.61
N PHE A 218 -25.67 8.18 -8.94
CA PHE A 218 -25.71 9.39 -8.16
C PHE A 218 -25.38 9.09 -6.69
N ILE A 219 -24.57 9.95 -6.08
CA ILE A 219 -24.14 9.85 -4.69
C ILE A 219 -24.23 11.24 -4.06
N ALA A 220 -24.86 11.33 -2.89
CA ALA A 220 -24.76 12.48 -2.01
C ALA A 220 -23.79 12.12 -0.87
N LYS A 221 -22.58 12.67 -0.89
CA LYS A 221 -21.54 12.33 0.07
C LYS A 221 -21.33 13.47 1.06
N ASP A 222 -21.62 13.21 2.33
CA ASP A 222 -21.41 14.14 3.42
C ASP A 222 -19.91 14.41 3.66
N THR A 223 -19.61 15.64 4.07
CA THR A 223 -18.24 16.12 4.28
C THR A 223 -17.56 15.42 5.46
N GLY A 224 -18.33 14.99 6.46
CA GLY A 224 -17.83 14.22 7.62
C GLY A 224 -17.27 12.86 7.22
N ASN A 225 -18.03 12.07 6.45
CA ASN A 225 -17.54 10.79 5.93
C ASN A 225 -16.54 10.94 4.78
N SER A 226 -16.46 12.08 4.09
CA SER A 226 -15.41 12.37 3.11
C SER A 226 -14.08 12.82 3.74
N CYS A 227 -14.06 13.12 5.04
CA CYS A 227 -12.83 13.28 5.83
C CYS A 227 -12.31 11.95 6.41
N LEU A 228 -13.10 10.87 6.33
CA LEU A 228 -12.73 9.51 6.71
C LEU A 228 -12.19 8.57 5.59
N PRO A 229 -12.01 8.96 4.30
CA PRO A 229 -11.27 8.13 3.35
C PRO A 229 -9.81 8.20 3.78
N THR A 230 -9.47 7.30 4.68
CA THR A 230 -8.09 6.93 4.87
C THR A 230 -7.71 6.28 3.55
N LEU A 231 -6.68 6.79 2.87
CA LEU A 231 -5.93 6.00 1.91
C LEU A 231 -4.92 5.21 2.73
N PRO A 232 -5.23 4.02 3.27
CA PRO A 232 -4.17 3.16 3.72
C PRO A 232 -3.38 2.81 2.45
N LEU A 233 -2.16 3.29 2.36
CA LEU A 233 -1.13 2.58 1.61
C LEU A 233 -0.85 1.28 2.40
N SER A 234 -1.83 0.37 2.41
CA SER A 234 -1.65 -0.97 2.93
C SER A 234 -0.76 -1.68 1.93
N SER A 235 0.48 -1.93 2.36
CA SER A 235 1.36 -2.92 1.76
C SER A 235 0.56 -4.15 1.34
N CYS A 236 0.67 -4.52 0.07
CA CYS A 236 0.11 -5.73 -0.50
C CYS A 236 0.26 -6.91 0.47
N ASP A 237 -0.84 -7.62 0.70
CA ASP A 237 -0.83 -8.88 1.41
C ASP A 237 0.01 -9.89 0.60
N TRP A 238 1.17 -10.26 1.14
CA TRP A 238 2.23 -11.00 0.44
C TRP A 238 2.12 -12.52 0.63
N ARG A 239 0.97 -13.04 1.07
CA ARG A 239 0.81 -14.47 1.38
C ARG A 239 0.42 -15.37 0.21
N ASN A 240 0.04 -14.83 -0.95
CA ASN A 240 -0.36 -15.65 -2.13
C ASN A 240 0.45 -15.40 -3.42
N LEU A 241 1.66 -14.86 -3.32
CA LEU A 241 2.59 -14.72 -4.47
C LEU A 241 3.88 -15.51 -4.24
N SER A 242 3.76 -16.81 -3.96
CA SER A 242 4.86 -17.74 -4.19
C SER A 242 4.98 -17.98 -5.71
N GLY A 243 5.57 -17.06 -6.46
CA GLY A 243 5.82 -17.34 -7.88
C GLY A 243 6.22 -16.24 -8.83
N VAL A 244 6.27 -14.96 -8.44
CA VAL A 244 6.69 -13.89 -9.37
C VAL A 244 7.98 -13.25 -8.89
N HIS A 245 9.08 -13.68 -9.49
CA HIS A 245 10.36 -12.95 -9.49
C HIS A 245 10.15 -11.63 -10.21
N LEU A 246 10.17 -10.51 -9.48
CA LEU A 246 10.41 -9.19 -10.06
C LEU A 246 11.92 -8.96 -10.06
N GLU A 247 12.60 -9.43 -11.10
CA GLU A 247 13.87 -8.83 -11.53
C GLU A 247 13.53 -7.50 -12.19
N ASN A 248 13.70 -6.39 -11.46
CA ASN A 248 13.78 -5.07 -12.07
C ASN A 248 15.17 -4.50 -11.80
N CYS A 249 16.05 -4.73 -12.78
CA CYS A 249 17.24 -3.93 -13.04
C CYS A 249 16.84 -2.45 -13.15
N GLN A 250 17.38 -1.61 -12.28
CA GLN A 250 17.38 -0.16 -12.46
C GLN A 250 18.65 0.20 -13.22
N THR A 251 18.64 -0.04 -14.53
CA THR A 251 19.56 0.65 -15.43
C THR A 251 19.11 2.11 -15.56
N GLY A 252 20.09 3.01 -15.48
CA GLY A 252 19.87 4.45 -15.50
C GLY A 252 19.16 4.93 -16.76
N ILE A 253 18.51 6.08 -16.62
CA ILE A 253 18.23 7.08 -17.65
C ILE A 253 18.14 6.48 -19.06
N ASN A 254 17.05 5.76 -19.32
CA ASN A 254 16.36 5.71 -20.61
C ASN A 254 15.05 4.96 -20.40
N GLN A 255 13.98 5.50 -20.99
CA GLN A 255 12.63 4.97 -20.94
C GLN A 255 12.62 3.49 -21.33
N VAL A 256 12.21 2.61 -20.40
CA VAL A 256 11.81 1.24 -20.73
C VAL A 256 10.31 1.26 -21.02
N PRO A 257 9.85 0.82 -22.21
CA PRO A 257 8.43 0.71 -22.51
C PRO A 257 7.87 -0.51 -21.76
N GLY A 258 6.91 -0.29 -20.86
CA GLY A 258 6.28 -1.37 -20.08
C GLY A 258 6.04 -1.08 -18.59
N GLN A 259 6.31 0.14 -18.10
CA GLN A 259 5.86 0.51 -16.75
C GLN A 259 4.33 0.64 -16.73
N SER A 260 3.66 -0.08 -15.82
CA SER A 260 2.21 0.01 -15.58
C SER A 260 1.77 1.48 -15.49
N SER A 261 0.71 1.86 -16.21
CA SER A 261 0.17 3.22 -16.32
C SER A 261 0.12 3.97 -14.99
N HIS A 262 -0.30 3.30 -13.92
CA HIS A 262 -0.41 3.87 -12.57
C HIS A 262 0.92 4.34 -11.93
N ILE A 263 2.05 3.69 -12.22
CA ILE A 263 3.36 4.12 -11.70
C ILE A 263 3.82 5.39 -12.42
N ARG A 264 3.43 5.54 -13.70
CA ARG A 264 3.74 6.74 -14.49
C ARG A 264 2.90 7.93 -14.03
N GLU A 265 1.61 7.70 -13.80
CA GLU A 265 0.68 8.69 -13.27
C GLU A 265 1.08 9.16 -11.87
N LEU A 266 1.42 8.22 -10.97
CA LEU A 266 1.91 8.53 -9.64
C LEU A 266 3.22 9.35 -9.68
N LYS A 267 4.15 9.01 -10.59
CA LYS A 267 5.38 9.79 -10.75
C LYS A 267 5.12 11.20 -11.28
N SER A 268 4.15 11.36 -12.20
CA SER A 268 3.74 12.68 -12.67
C SER A 268 3.19 13.51 -11.52
N PHE A 269 2.21 12.96 -10.78
CA PHE A 269 1.62 13.62 -9.62
C PHE A 269 2.66 14.03 -8.58
N LEU A 270 3.60 13.14 -8.24
CA LEU A 270 4.63 13.44 -7.24
C LEU A 270 5.61 14.51 -7.73
N ASN A 271 5.90 14.57 -9.02
CA ASN A 271 6.70 15.66 -9.59
C ASN A 271 5.93 16.99 -9.62
N ASP A 272 4.65 16.97 -9.99
CA ASP A 272 3.79 18.15 -10.05
C ASP A 272 3.59 18.78 -8.67
N MET A 273 3.53 17.95 -7.62
CA MET A 273 3.45 18.38 -6.22
C MET A 273 4.82 18.67 -5.58
N GLU A 274 5.91 18.61 -6.36
CA GLU A 274 7.29 18.78 -5.90
C GLU A 274 7.69 17.82 -4.74
N ILE A 275 7.06 16.64 -4.69
CA ILE A 275 7.31 15.61 -3.68
C ILE A 275 8.46 14.72 -4.14
N LEU A 276 9.60 14.83 -3.47
CA LEU A 276 10.78 14.00 -3.72
C LEU A 276 10.53 12.54 -3.34
N THR A 277 10.48 11.64 -4.34
CA THR A 277 10.33 10.20 -4.10
C THR A 277 11.67 9.54 -3.80
N VAL A 278 11.81 8.95 -2.61
CA VAL A 278 12.99 8.16 -2.24
C VAL A 278 12.58 6.69 -2.11
N THR A 279 13.19 5.84 -2.93
CA THR A 279 12.95 4.38 -2.90
C THR A 279 13.99 3.66 -2.04
N SER A 280 13.58 2.59 -1.36
CA SER A 280 14.48 1.69 -0.63
C SER A 280 15.18 0.72 -1.57
N SER A 281 16.34 0.17 -1.18
CA SER A 281 16.97 -0.93 -1.91
C SER A 281 16.02 -2.15 -1.96
N PRO A 282 15.95 -2.87 -3.10
CA PRO A 282 15.23 -4.13 -3.19
C PRO A 282 15.68 -5.11 -2.11
N ASN A 283 14.75 -5.91 -1.59
CA ASN A 283 14.97 -6.96 -0.59
C ASN A 283 15.69 -6.49 0.70
N PHE A 284 15.46 -5.23 1.07
CA PHE A 284 15.93 -4.63 2.32
C PHE A 284 14.77 -3.98 3.11
N PRO A 285 13.85 -4.79 3.68
CA PRO A 285 12.66 -4.28 4.36
C PRO A 285 12.99 -3.41 5.58
N GLN A 286 14.16 -3.59 6.20
CA GLN A 286 14.59 -2.77 7.34
C GLN A 286 14.61 -1.27 7.03
N SER A 287 14.79 -0.85 5.78
CA SER A 287 14.71 0.57 5.38
C SER A 287 13.33 1.18 5.61
N ASN A 288 12.26 0.37 5.58
CA ASN A 288 10.88 0.83 5.74
C ASN A 288 10.31 0.50 7.13
N GLY A 289 11.17 0.14 8.09
CA GLY A 289 10.74 -0.34 9.41
C GLY A 289 9.85 0.64 10.18
N MET A 290 9.99 1.95 9.95
CA MET A 290 9.11 2.96 10.54
C MET A 290 7.66 2.85 10.02
N ALA A 291 7.50 2.71 8.70
CA ALA A 291 6.20 2.51 8.07
C ALA A 291 5.58 1.18 8.50
N GLU A 292 6.37 0.10 8.55
CA GLU A 292 5.90 -1.20 9.04
C GLU A 292 5.42 -1.15 10.50
N SER A 293 6.15 -0.43 11.36
CA SER A 293 5.77 -0.22 12.76
C SER A 293 4.46 0.57 12.85
N ALA A 294 4.31 1.64 12.06
CA ALA A 294 3.09 2.43 12.00
C ALA A 294 1.87 1.60 11.56
N VAL A 295 2.02 0.75 10.54
CA VAL A 295 0.97 -0.19 10.11
C VAL A 295 0.60 -1.17 11.22
N LYS A 296 1.59 -1.71 11.95
CA LYS A 296 1.33 -2.59 13.11
C LYS A 296 0.53 -1.88 14.20
N VAL A 297 0.85 -0.63 14.49
CA VAL A 297 0.11 0.20 15.46
C VAL A 297 -1.32 0.45 14.98
N ALA A 298 -1.50 0.85 13.72
CA ALA A 298 -2.81 1.08 13.13
C ALA A 298 -3.70 -0.18 13.17
N LYS A 299 -3.15 -1.34 12.84
CA LYS A 299 -3.86 -2.63 12.95
C LYS A 299 -4.31 -2.92 14.38
N LYS A 300 -3.47 -2.63 15.38
CA LYS A 300 -3.84 -2.81 16.79
C LYS A 300 -4.95 -1.87 17.24
N ILE A 301 -4.95 -0.62 16.76
CA ILE A 301 -6.00 0.37 17.04
C ILE A 301 -7.34 -0.10 16.47
N LEU A 302 -7.35 -0.61 15.23
CA LEU A 302 -8.55 -1.12 14.57
C LEU A 302 -9.11 -2.40 15.21
N GLN A 303 -8.31 -3.12 16.00
CA GLN A 303 -8.75 -4.32 16.74
C GLN A 303 -9.36 -4.00 18.11
N GLN A 304 -9.36 -2.75 18.55
CA GLN A 304 -9.99 -2.36 19.82
C GLN A 304 -11.50 -2.22 19.66
N GLU A 305 -12.24 -2.33 20.77
CA GLU A 305 -13.70 -2.18 20.81
C GLU A 305 -14.17 -0.80 20.31
N ASP A 306 -13.45 0.26 20.67
CA ASP A 306 -13.63 1.61 20.13
C ASP A 306 -12.34 2.09 19.44
N PRO A 307 -12.25 1.95 18.09
CA PRO A 307 -11.09 2.42 17.32
C PRO A 307 -10.86 3.93 17.41
N SER A 308 -11.91 4.73 17.60
CA SER A 308 -11.81 6.19 17.66
C SER A 308 -11.18 6.64 18.97
N LEU A 309 -11.64 6.05 20.09
CA LEU A 309 -11.03 6.27 21.41
C LEU A 309 -9.60 5.74 21.47
N ALA A 310 -9.33 4.57 20.89
CA ALA A 310 -7.99 4.01 20.79
C ALA A 310 -7.05 4.92 19.99
N LEU A 311 -7.52 5.52 18.89
CA LEU A 311 -6.76 6.48 18.10
C LEU A 311 -6.50 7.77 18.87
N MET A 312 -7.48 8.29 19.61
CA MET A 312 -7.30 9.46 20.48
C MET A 312 -6.24 9.18 21.55
N ASN A 313 -6.30 8.02 22.20
CA ASN A 313 -5.34 7.62 23.22
C ASN A 313 -3.93 7.46 22.63
N TYR A 314 -3.79 6.87 21.44
CA TYR A 314 -2.50 6.79 20.74
C TYR A 314 -1.94 8.19 20.44
N ARG A 315 -2.76 9.11 19.93
CA ARG A 315 -2.38 10.50 19.63
C ARG A 315 -1.93 11.26 20.87
N ALA A 316 -2.46 10.94 22.05
CA ALA A 316 -2.12 11.56 23.32
C ALA A 316 -1.01 10.84 24.12
N THR A 317 -0.61 9.63 23.73
CA THR A 317 0.40 8.85 24.47
C THR A 317 1.82 9.27 24.07
N PRO A 318 2.68 9.67 25.03
CA PRO A 318 4.06 10.03 24.72
C PRO A 318 4.85 8.87 24.12
N HIS A 319 5.55 9.13 23.01
CA HIS A 319 6.40 8.13 22.38
C HIS A 319 7.71 7.96 23.18
N SER A 320 8.19 6.72 23.28
CA SER A 320 9.33 6.38 24.14
C SER A 320 10.64 7.07 23.72
N ALA A 321 10.81 7.34 22.42
CA ALA A 321 12.00 7.99 21.86
C ALA A 321 11.97 9.52 22.00
N THR A 322 10.88 10.17 21.61
CA THR A 322 10.77 11.64 21.60
C THR A 322 10.30 12.22 22.93
N LYS A 323 9.73 11.37 23.81
CA LYS A 323 9.11 11.73 25.10
C LYS A 323 7.89 12.65 25.01
N VAL A 324 7.37 12.85 23.80
CA VAL A 324 6.18 13.66 23.51
C VAL A 324 5.17 12.82 22.73
N SER A 325 3.89 13.18 22.82
CA SER A 325 2.85 12.49 22.07
C SER A 325 2.82 12.91 20.59
N PRO A 326 2.27 12.09 19.68
CA PRO A 326 2.11 12.48 18.27
C PRO A 326 1.34 13.79 18.08
N ALA A 327 0.28 14.01 18.86
CA ALA A 327 -0.50 15.25 18.79
C ALA A 327 0.27 16.46 19.33
N GLU A 328 1.05 16.28 20.41
CA GLU A 328 1.93 17.34 20.94
C GLU A 328 3.03 17.70 19.93
N ALA A 329 3.63 16.71 19.27
CA ALA A 329 4.67 16.95 18.27
C ALA A 329 4.16 17.73 17.04
N LEU A 330 2.90 17.51 16.66
CA LEU A 330 2.28 18.15 15.50
C LEU A 330 1.67 19.52 15.84
N MET A 331 0.92 19.60 16.93
CA MET A 331 0.11 20.79 17.31
C MET A 331 0.81 21.68 18.34
N ASN A 332 2.00 21.28 18.79
CA ASN A 332 2.79 21.96 19.82
C ASN A 332 2.09 22.18 21.17
N ARG A 333 1.02 21.41 21.44
CA ARG A 333 0.15 21.50 22.63
C ARG A 333 -0.47 20.15 22.96
N LYS A 334 -0.93 19.94 24.19
CA LYS A 334 -1.66 18.71 24.54
C LYS A 334 -3.10 18.76 24.03
N ILE A 335 -3.65 17.60 23.69
CA ILE A 335 -5.08 17.45 23.38
C ILE A 335 -5.85 17.03 24.63
N ARG A 336 -7.12 17.44 24.71
CA ARG A 336 -8.03 16.96 25.76
C ARG A 336 -8.29 15.47 25.56
N THR A 337 -8.18 14.70 26.63
CA THR A 337 -8.49 13.26 26.65
C THR A 337 -9.46 12.98 27.79
N GLN A 338 -9.80 11.71 28.00
CA GLN A 338 -10.57 11.27 29.17
C GLN A 338 -9.80 11.46 30.50
N VAL A 339 -8.48 11.70 30.44
CA VAL A 339 -7.67 11.98 31.63
C VAL A 339 -7.66 13.50 31.88
N PRO A 340 -7.97 13.95 33.12
CA PRO A 340 -7.91 15.36 33.47
C PRO A 340 -6.52 15.95 33.21
N VAL A 341 -6.48 17.09 32.53
CA VAL A 341 -5.26 17.83 32.19
C VAL A 341 -5.46 19.29 32.60
N MET A 342 -4.42 19.91 33.18
CA MET A 342 -4.44 21.33 33.49
C MET A 342 -4.54 22.18 32.22
N GLU A 343 -5.35 23.25 32.26
CA GLU A 343 -5.60 24.14 31.11
C GLU A 343 -4.30 24.73 30.55
N SER A 344 -3.31 24.99 31.40
CA SER A 344 -1.97 25.47 31.00
C SER A 344 -1.21 24.52 30.06
N ASN A 345 -1.56 23.23 30.02
CA ASN A 345 -0.95 22.26 29.11
C ASN A 345 -1.64 22.21 27.74
N LEU A 346 -2.81 22.83 27.59
CA LEU A 346 -3.53 22.91 26.31
C LEU A 346 -3.04 24.07 25.43
N GLU A 347 -2.25 24.97 26.02
CA GLU A 347 -1.57 26.08 25.35
C GLU A 347 -0.29 25.63 24.63
N PRO A 348 0.07 26.28 23.50
CA PRO A 348 1.24 25.91 22.71
C PRO A 348 2.57 26.29 23.38
N SER A 349 3.54 25.37 23.36
CA SER A 349 4.87 25.58 23.97
C SER A 349 5.94 25.84 22.91
N SER A 350 6.44 27.08 22.80
CA SER A 350 7.48 27.47 21.82
C SER A 350 8.79 26.68 21.88
N THR A 351 9.05 25.97 22.98
CA THR A 351 10.32 25.26 23.22
C THR A 351 10.33 23.77 22.88
N LEU A 352 9.24 23.24 22.34
CA LEU A 352 9.10 21.79 22.22
C LEU A 352 9.92 21.20 21.05
N HIS A 353 10.00 21.93 19.93
CA HIS A 353 10.56 21.38 18.69
C HIS A 353 12.03 20.94 18.83
N TYR A 354 12.86 21.72 19.55
CA TYR A 354 14.28 21.41 19.72
C TYR A 354 14.47 20.17 20.61
N LYS A 355 13.65 20.03 21.66
CA LYS A 355 13.69 18.88 22.58
C LYS A 355 13.34 17.58 21.87
N ILE A 356 12.38 17.62 20.94
CA ILE A 356 11.98 16.44 20.15
C ILE A 356 13.16 15.94 19.31
N ALA A 357 13.82 16.85 18.57
CA ALA A 357 14.94 16.51 17.72
C ALA A 357 16.13 15.95 18.52
N ASP A 358 16.46 16.56 19.66
CA ASP A 358 17.53 16.09 20.53
C ASP A 358 17.22 14.72 21.15
N ASN A 359 16.00 14.53 21.66
CA ASN A 359 15.56 13.26 22.24
C ASN A 359 15.56 12.12 21.20
N ASP A 360 15.12 12.40 19.98
CA ASP A 360 15.16 11.45 18.87
C ASP A 360 16.61 11.09 18.50
N LYS A 361 17.50 12.08 18.40
CA LYS A 361 18.93 11.86 18.13
C LYS A 361 19.58 10.98 19.21
N ILE A 362 19.35 11.29 20.48
CA ILE A 362 19.86 10.50 21.61
C ILE A 362 19.31 9.07 21.57
N SER A 363 18.01 8.91 21.31
CA SER A 363 17.37 7.59 21.22
C SER A 363 17.90 6.75 20.08
N LYS A 364 18.15 7.36 18.90
CA LYS A 364 18.78 6.71 17.74
C LYS A 364 20.20 6.24 18.04
N ILE A 365 21.00 7.06 18.73
CA ILE A 365 22.37 6.68 19.15
C ILE A 365 22.34 5.49 20.10
N LYS A 366 21.46 5.51 21.11
CA LYS A 366 21.29 4.40 22.07
C LYS A 366 20.82 3.12 21.37
N ALA A 367 19.83 3.21 20.50
CA ALA A 367 19.31 2.08 19.73
C ALA A 367 20.39 1.47 18.84
N LYS A 368 21.20 2.30 18.16
CA LYS A 368 22.34 1.87 17.36
C LYS A 368 23.36 1.11 18.21
N HIS A 369 23.79 1.68 19.35
CA HIS A 369 24.74 1.03 20.23
C HIS A 369 24.23 -0.32 20.76
N GLN A 370 22.96 -0.40 21.14
CA GLN A 370 22.36 -1.66 21.63
C GLN A 370 22.25 -2.70 20.51
N TYR A 371 21.87 -2.28 19.31
CA TYR A 371 21.82 -3.16 18.12
C TYR A 371 23.22 -3.70 17.79
N ASP A 372 24.21 -2.81 17.73
CA ASP A 372 25.60 -3.16 17.40
C ASP A 372 26.15 -4.16 18.44
N LYS A 373 25.88 -3.93 19.74
CA LYS A 373 26.23 -4.85 20.84
C LYS A 373 25.53 -6.20 20.72
N HIS A 374 24.22 -6.22 20.49
CA HIS A 374 23.43 -7.46 20.42
C HIS A 374 23.80 -8.34 19.22
N HIS A 375 24.18 -7.72 18.10
CA HIS A 375 24.53 -8.44 16.87
C HIS A 375 26.04 -8.59 16.64
N GLY A 376 26.87 -8.22 17.62
CA GLY A 376 28.33 -8.32 17.50
C GLY A 376 28.90 -7.47 16.35
N ALA A 377 28.20 -6.41 15.93
CA ALA A 377 28.61 -5.54 14.83
C ALA A 377 29.61 -4.48 15.32
N ILE A 378 30.77 -4.94 15.76
CA ILE A 378 31.82 -4.12 16.38
C ILE A 378 32.57 -3.29 15.33
N THR A 379 32.73 -3.84 14.12
CA THR A 379 33.41 -3.19 13.00
C THR A 379 32.42 -2.81 11.90
N PRO A 380 32.34 -1.53 11.49
CA PRO A 380 31.54 -1.15 10.34
C PRO A 380 32.13 -1.77 9.07
N LEU A 381 31.26 -2.23 8.17
CA LEU A 381 31.67 -2.74 6.86
C LEU A 381 32.45 -1.66 6.09
N SER A 382 33.55 -2.05 5.45
CA SER A 382 34.40 -1.14 4.66
C SER A 382 33.59 -0.43 3.58
N THR A 383 33.78 0.88 3.43
CA THR A 383 33.17 1.67 2.36
C THR A 383 33.75 1.22 1.03
N LEU A 384 32.89 0.92 0.06
CA LEU A 384 33.32 0.54 -1.30
C LEU A 384 33.48 1.79 -2.17
N SER A 385 34.57 1.87 -2.92
CA SER A 385 34.80 2.93 -3.90
C SER A 385 34.25 2.52 -5.27
N PRO A 386 33.88 3.48 -6.14
CA PRO A 386 33.62 3.20 -7.55
C PRO A 386 34.81 2.44 -8.17
N GLY A 387 34.54 1.33 -8.84
CA GLY A 387 35.54 0.43 -9.45
C GLY A 387 35.85 -0.85 -8.66
N ASN A 388 35.45 -0.96 -7.38
CA ASN A 388 35.69 -2.18 -6.61
C ASN A 388 34.87 -3.37 -7.16
N GLN A 389 35.52 -4.54 -7.25
CA GLN A 389 34.89 -5.82 -7.57
C GLN A 389 34.19 -6.39 -6.34
N VAL A 390 32.91 -6.70 -6.48
CA VAL A 390 32.04 -7.18 -5.40
C VAL A 390 31.25 -8.40 -5.82
N HIS A 391 30.98 -9.30 -4.87
CA HIS A 391 30.00 -10.37 -5.06
C HIS A 391 28.67 -9.96 -4.46
N LEU A 392 27.59 -10.19 -5.20
CA LEU A 392 26.22 -9.93 -4.77
C LEU A 392 25.65 -11.18 -4.13
N LYS A 393 24.95 -10.97 -3.02
CA LYS A 393 24.15 -12.02 -2.38
C LYS A 393 22.86 -12.23 -3.16
N ASP A 394 22.59 -13.46 -3.59
CA ASP A 394 21.29 -13.87 -4.09
C ASP A 394 20.30 -13.95 -2.92
N ASP A 395 19.18 -13.24 -3.05
CA ASP A 395 18.14 -13.16 -2.02
C ASP A 395 17.38 -14.47 -1.84
N LYS A 396 17.39 -15.37 -2.85
CA LYS A 396 16.69 -16.65 -2.77
C LYS A 396 17.52 -17.75 -2.15
N THR A 397 18.77 -17.88 -2.60
CA THR A 397 19.66 -18.94 -2.14
C THR A 397 20.55 -18.51 -0.96
N ASN A 398 20.57 -17.22 -0.63
CA ASN A 398 21.47 -16.60 0.34
C ASN A 398 22.97 -16.79 0.02
N LYS A 399 23.31 -17.21 -1.20
CA LYS A 399 24.70 -17.45 -1.64
C LYS A 399 25.27 -16.22 -2.34
N TRP A 400 26.59 -16.09 -2.32
CA TRP A 400 27.34 -15.05 -3.03
C TRP A 400 27.69 -15.60 -4.41
N THR A 401 26.90 -15.24 -5.43
CA THR A 401 26.97 -15.91 -6.74
C THR A 401 27.35 -14.97 -7.87
N THR A 402 26.83 -13.75 -7.87
CA THR A 402 26.96 -12.84 -9.01
C THR A 402 28.09 -11.86 -8.76
N GLN A 403 29.06 -11.78 -9.66
CA GLN A 403 30.11 -10.77 -9.61
C GLN A 403 29.64 -9.46 -10.26
N GLY A 404 30.08 -8.33 -9.72
CA GLY A 404 29.79 -7.02 -10.28
C GLY A 404 30.77 -5.95 -9.84
N THR A 405 30.72 -4.81 -10.53
CA THR A 405 31.60 -3.66 -10.27
C THR A 405 30.80 -2.51 -9.69
N VAL A 406 31.26 -1.91 -8.59
CA VAL A 406 30.61 -0.73 -8.01
C VAL A 406 30.75 0.46 -8.97
N VAL A 407 29.62 1.08 -9.35
CA VAL A 407 29.58 2.25 -10.25
C VAL A 407 29.52 3.54 -9.45
N ALA A 408 28.66 3.59 -8.44
CA ALA A 408 28.47 4.78 -7.61
C ALA A 408 27.97 4.39 -6.22
N SER A 409 28.24 5.26 -5.24
CA SER A 409 27.73 5.14 -3.88
C SER A 409 26.74 6.28 -3.59
N ASP A 410 25.60 5.96 -2.98
CA ASP A 410 24.70 6.96 -2.39
C ASP A 410 25.05 7.09 -0.90
N PRO A 411 25.69 8.19 -0.48
CA PRO A 411 26.17 8.36 0.89
C PRO A 411 25.03 8.43 1.92
N ARG A 412 23.78 8.71 1.50
CA ARG A 412 22.65 8.87 2.43
C ARG A 412 22.09 7.54 2.94
N ASN A 413 22.18 6.47 2.16
CA ASN A 413 21.41 5.24 2.40
C ASN A 413 22.22 3.95 2.50
N ARG A 414 23.57 4.02 2.55
CA ARG A 414 24.46 2.84 2.47
C ARG A 414 24.11 1.94 1.27
N THR A 415 23.64 2.55 0.19
CA THR A 415 23.26 1.87 -1.06
C THR A 415 24.29 2.15 -2.14
N TYR A 416 24.59 1.13 -2.92
CA TYR A 416 25.55 1.17 -4.01
C TYR A 416 24.84 0.77 -5.30
N LEU A 417 25.23 1.42 -6.40
CA LEU A 417 24.89 0.99 -7.74
C LEU A 417 26.00 0.05 -8.22
N VAL A 418 25.64 -1.17 -8.59
CA VAL A 418 26.58 -2.21 -9.00
C VAL A 418 26.23 -2.66 -10.41
N ASN A 419 27.21 -2.63 -11.29
CA ASN A 419 27.10 -3.15 -12.64
C ASN A 419 27.29 -4.67 -12.61
N THR A 420 26.30 -5.41 -13.08
CA THR A 420 26.31 -6.87 -13.18
C THR A 420 26.06 -7.29 -14.63
N PRO A 421 26.36 -8.54 -15.04
CA PRO A 421 26.08 -9.01 -16.40
C PRO A 421 24.64 -8.75 -16.91
N PRO A 422 23.56 -8.90 -16.09
CA PRO A 422 22.20 -8.57 -16.52
C PRO A 422 21.82 -7.08 -16.43
N GLY A 423 22.71 -6.20 -15.95
CA GLY A 423 22.49 -4.75 -15.88
C GLY A 423 22.92 -4.10 -14.56
N VAL A 424 22.58 -2.83 -14.40
CA VAL A 424 22.88 -2.05 -13.19
C VAL A 424 21.81 -2.28 -12.13
N LEU A 425 22.24 -2.65 -10.94
CA LEU A 425 21.38 -2.95 -9.79
C LEU A 425 21.72 -2.06 -8.60
N ARG A 426 20.69 -1.58 -7.90
CA ARG A 426 20.84 -0.91 -6.61
C ARG A 426 20.82 -1.93 -5.48
N ARG A 427 21.87 -1.97 -4.66
CA ARG A 427 22.00 -2.91 -3.53
C ARG A 427 22.49 -2.23 -2.25
N ASN A 428 22.04 -2.72 -1.10
CA ASN A 428 22.55 -2.26 0.20
C ASN A 428 23.94 -2.85 0.49
N ARG A 429 24.79 -2.15 1.25
CA ARG A 429 26.14 -2.59 1.64
C ARG A 429 26.20 -4.03 2.17
N ARG A 430 25.17 -4.48 2.91
CA ARG A 430 25.11 -5.83 3.48
C ARG A 430 25.02 -6.94 2.44
N HIS A 431 24.56 -6.60 1.24
CA HIS A 431 24.34 -7.53 0.12
C HIS A 431 25.53 -7.57 -0.82
N LEU A 432 26.64 -6.92 -0.46
CA LEU A 432 27.87 -6.83 -1.24
C LEU A 432 29.05 -7.35 -0.40
N LEU A 433 29.83 -8.25 -0.97
CA LEU A 433 31.09 -8.73 -0.41
C LEU A 433 32.25 -8.18 -1.25
N SER A 434 33.23 -7.54 -0.62
CA SER A 434 34.44 -7.08 -1.32
C SER A 434 35.41 -8.24 -1.48
N ASN A 435 36.04 -8.35 -2.66
CA ASN A 435 37.08 -9.35 -2.91
C ASN A 435 38.41 -9.07 -2.18
N GLU A 436 38.55 -7.97 -1.46
CA GLU A 436 39.78 -7.60 -0.75
C GLU A 436 40.07 -8.43 0.52
N ASN A 437 39.18 -9.36 0.91
CA ASN A 437 39.45 -10.30 1.99
C ASN A 437 39.56 -11.73 1.44
N LYS A 438 40.77 -12.14 1.02
CA LYS A 438 41.09 -13.56 0.86
C LYS A 438 41.04 -14.24 2.24
N VAL A 439 40.18 -15.25 2.37
CA VAL A 439 40.36 -16.33 3.35
C VAL A 439 41.62 -17.10 2.94
N PRO A 440 42.54 -17.47 3.85
CA PRO A 440 43.74 -18.20 3.45
C PRO A 440 43.37 -19.57 2.91
N GLU A 441 43.70 -19.81 1.65
CA GLU A 441 43.76 -21.15 1.06
C GLU A 441 44.95 -21.90 1.68
N GLU A 442 44.71 -23.14 2.11
CA GLU A 442 45.77 -24.04 2.56
C GLU A 442 46.76 -24.35 1.43
N PRO A 443 48.09 -24.36 1.70
CA PRO A 443 49.04 -24.98 0.79
C PRO A 443 49.45 -26.37 1.29
N ASN A 444 49.30 -27.35 0.39
CA ASN A 444 49.76 -28.71 0.53
C ASN A 444 51.23 -28.83 0.04
N GLU A 445 52.06 -29.42 0.90
CA GLU A 445 53.32 -30.20 0.69
C GLU A 445 54.49 -29.69 -0.18
N SER A 446 55.69 -29.58 0.43
CA SER A 446 56.80 -30.54 0.25
C SER A 446 58.05 -30.18 1.10
N ILE A 447 58.87 -31.21 1.34
CA ILE A 447 59.82 -31.48 2.46
C ILE A 447 61.22 -30.84 2.30
N GLN A 448 61.86 -30.42 3.41
CA GLN A 448 63.29 -30.70 3.75
C GLN A 448 63.70 -30.29 5.19
N GLU A 449 63.89 -31.33 6.02
CA GLU A 449 64.88 -31.61 7.09
C GLU A 449 65.63 -30.57 7.98
N GLN A 450 65.78 -31.00 9.26
CA GLN A 450 66.79 -30.70 10.33
C GLN A 450 66.55 -29.44 11.21
N SER A 451 66.54 -29.44 12.56
CA SER A 451 67.11 -30.35 13.60
C SER A 451 66.45 -30.19 14.99
N GLN A 452 66.27 -31.31 15.71
CA GLN A 452 66.46 -31.64 17.16
C GLN A 452 66.36 -30.52 18.25
N MET A 453 65.69 -30.71 19.40
CA MET A 453 65.96 -31.71 20.44
C MET A 453 64.73 -32.19 21.25
N GLN A 454 64.86 -33.43 21.74
CA GLN A 454 64.04 -34.24 22.66
C GLN A 454 64.14 -33.71 24.12
N ASP A 455 63.43 -34.15 25.16
CA ASP A 455 62.93 -35.49 25.50
C ASP A 455 61.99 -35.46 26.74
N GLU A 456 61.39 -36.64 27.01
CA GLU A 456 60.78 -37.19 28.24
C GLU A 456 59.25 -37.47 28.15
N GLY A 457 58.91 -38.65 27.63
CA GLY A 457 57.64 -39.38 27.84
C GLY A 457 57.72 -40.35 29.05
N PRO A 458 56.91 -41.43 29.19
CA PRO A 458 56.01 -42.05 28.18
C PRO A 458 54.60 -42.54 28.65
N GLU A 459 53.72 -42.72 27.63
CA GLU A 459 52.74 -43.83 27.33
C GLU A 459 51.66 -44.30 28.34
N ARG A 460 50.48 -44.87 28.00
CA ARG A 460 49.56 -45.14 26.86
C ARG A 460 48.24 -45.67 27.54
N VAL A 461 47.01 -45.70 26.99
CA VAL A 461 46.48 -46.59 25.92
C VAL A 461 45.02 -46.18 25.56
N ALA A 462 44.75 -46.15 24.24
CA ALA A 462 43.54 -46.27 23.40
C ALA A 462 42.07 -46.43 23.93
N ASN A 463 41.16 -45.57 23.39
CA ASN A 463 39.96 -45.79 22.51
C ASN A 463 39.06 -47.05 22.61
N PRO A 464 37.86 -47.11 21.95
CA PRO A 464 36.73 -46.16 21.79
C PRO A 464 35.31 -46.86 21.84
N ALA A 465 34.22 -46.11 21.57
CA ALA A 465 32.97 -46.51 20.83
C ALA A 465 31.60 -46.14 21.46
N GLU A 466 30.72 -45.57 20.62
CA GLU A 466 29.25 -45.39 20.76
C GLU A 466 28.49 -46.74 20.50
N PRO A 467 27.18 -46.83 20.12
CA PRO A 467 25.95 -46.00 20.28
C PRO A 467 24.67 -46.82 20.70
N VAL A 468 23.47 -46.20 20.68
CA VAL A 468 22.19 -46.67 20.04
C VAL A 468 20.88 -46.45 20.84
N SER A 469 19.88 -45.98 20.10
CA SER A 469 18.46 -45.57 20.31
C SER A 469 17.36 -46.68 20.36
N ARG A 470 16.13 -46.35 20.85
CA ARG A 470 14.74 -46.55 20.29
C ARG A 470 13.65 -46.84 21.38
N SER A 471 12.54 -46.05 21.47
CA SER A 471 11.09 -46.28 21.09
C SER A 471 10.35 -47.44 21.82
N ARG A 472 9.04 -47.51 22.14
CA ARG A 472 7.76 -46.78 21.92
C ARG A 472 6.65 -47.48 22.79
N ASP A 473 5.44 -46.89 22.84
CA ASP A 473 4.09 -47.50 23.06
C ASP A 473 3.23 -47.08 24.29
N ALA A 474 1.91 -46.93 24.03
CA ALA A 474 0.79 -46.53 24.90
C ALA A 474 -0.22 -47.70 25.08
N PRO A 475 -1.18 -47.67 26.04
CA PRO A 475 -2.61 -47.54 25.67
C PRO A 475 -3.55 -46.88 26.76
N HIS A 476 -4.87 -47.18 26.72
CA HIS A 476 -6.08 -46.34 26.87
C HIS A 476 -6.93 -46.54 28.18
N ILE A 477 -8.06 -45.80 28.31
CA ILE A 477 -8.96 -45.42 29.48
C ILE A 477 -10.00 -46.51 29.90
N PRO A 478 -10.69 -46.46 31.09
CA PRO A 478 -12.13 -46.01 31.14
C PRO A 478 -12.65 -45.30 32.45
N ASN A 479 -13.92 -44.84 32.38
CA ASN A 479 -14.77 -43.91 33.19
C ASN A 479 -15.18 -44.26 34.65
N ALA A 480 -15.54 -43.25 35.49
CA ALA A 480 -16.93 -42.91 35.95
C ALA A 480 -17.07 -42.20 37.33
N SER A 481 -18.04 -41.26 37.41
CA SER A 481 -18.88 -40.78 38.56
C SER A 481 -18.42 -39.63 39.52
N CYS A 482 -19.36 -38.68 39.72
CA CYS A 482 -19.43 -37.58 40.73
C CYS A 482 -20.35 -38.03 41.91
N PRO A 483 -20.33 -37.46 43.16
CA PRO A 483 -20.68 -36.05 43.49
C PRO A 483 -19.98 -35.48 44.79
N PRO A 484 -20.54 -34.52 45.59
CA PRO A 484 -20.14 -33.09 45.61
C PRO A 484 -19.60 -32.56 46.98
N THR A 485 -18.82 -31.46 47.00
CA THR A 485 -18.95 -30.27 47.90
C THR A 485 -17.71 -29.34 47.90
N SER A 486 -17.94 -28.05 47.58
CA SER A 486 -17.33 -26.80 48.11
C SER A 486 -15.79 -26.52 48.04
N PRO A 487 -15.39 -25.22 48.01
CA PRO A 487 -14.36 -24.73 47.10
C PRO A 487 -12.96 -24.64 47.75
N ALA A 488 -11.93 -25.07 47.02
CA ALA A 488 -10.53 -24.91 47.42
C ALA A 488 -9.68 -24.24 46.32
N ARG A 489 -9.15 -23.07 46.71
CA ARG A 489 -7.99 -22.30 46.20
C ARG A 489 -7.25 -22.86 44.97
N MET A 490 -7.36 -22.15 43.84
CA MET A 490 -6.40 -22.24 42.74
C MET A 490 -5.12 -21.46 43.07
N ASN A 491 -3.99 -22.17 43.09
CA ASN A 491 -2.65 -21.61 43.05
C ASN A 491 -2.22 -21.37 41.59
N THR A 492 -2.27 -20.13 41.12
CA THR A 492 -1.59 -19.71 39.88
C THR A 492 -0.33 -18.92 40.21
N ARG A 493 0.82 -19.47 39.82
CA ARG A 493 2.16 -18.91 40.00
C ARG A 493 2.41 -17.81 38.96
N ALA A 494 2.33 -16.53 39.37
CA ALA A 494 2.67 -15.38 38.54
C ALA A 494 4.06 -14.81 38.88
N ARG A 495 4.82 -14.43 37.84
CA ARG A 495 6.16 -13.84 37.90
C ARG A 495 6.12 -12.42 38.50
N ARG A 496 6.95 -12.19 39.52
CA ARG A 496 7.54 -10.93 40.04
C ARG A 496 6.88 -9.63 39.54
N GLY A 497 5.92 -9.12 40.32
CA GLY A 497 5.51 -7.72 40.31
C GLY A 497 6.20 -6.94 41.43
N TYR A 498 6.73 -5.77 41.12
CA TYR A 498 7.30 -4.82 42.07
C TYR A 498 6.14 -4.07 42.74
N ILE A 499 6.04 -4.10 44.07
CA ILE A 499 5.00 -3.39 44.84
C ILE A 499 5.62 -2.09 45.37
N ALA A 500 5.11 -0.94 44.92
CA ALA A 500 5.47 0.36 45.48
C ALA A 500 4.72 0.55 46.82
N PRO A 501 5.38 1.05 47.89
CA PRO A 501 4.68 1.35 49.15
C PRO A 501 3.74 2.55 48.98
N LYS A 502 2.55 2.46 49.57
CA LYS A 502 1.55 3.54 49.61
C LYS A 502 2.06 4.72 50.47
N PRO A 503 1.80 5.98 50.08
CA PRO A 503 2.19 7.16 50.85
C PRO A 503 1.42 7.28 52.18
N ALA A 504 2.11 7.77 53.20
CA ALA A 504 1.71 7.77 54.61
C ALA A 504 0.58 8.75 55.02
N ARG A 505 -0.37 9.07 54.13
CA ARG A 505 -1.40 10.10 54.39
C ARG A 505 -2.84 9.59 54.59
N TYR A 506 -3.05 8.29 54.74
CA TYR A 506 -4.36 7.74 55.10
C TYR A 506 -4.19 6.74 56.24
N LYS A 507 -4.29 7.24 57.47
CA LYS A 507 -4.77 6.47 58.61
C LYS A 507 -6.18 6.99 58.87
N GLU A 508 -7.18 6.21 58.52
CA GLU A 508 -8.55 6.42 59.01
C GLU A 508 -8.78 5.45 60.17
N GLU A 509 -9.47 5.99 61.16
CA GLU A 509 -9.84 5.40 62.44
C GLU A 509 -10.86 4.27 62.24
N GLU A 510 -10.60 3.11 62.86
CA GLU A 510 -11.53 2.37 63.73
C GLU A 510 -10.78 1.21 64.43
#